data_AF-A0A4Q6BMT4-F1
#
_entry.id   AF-A0A4Q6BMT4-F1
#
_cell.length_a   1.000
_cell.length_b   1.000
_cell.length_c   1.000
_cell.angle_alpha   90.00
_cell.angle_beta   90.00
_cell.angle_gamma   90.00
#
_symmetry.space_group_name_H-M   'P 1'
#
loop_
_entity.id
_entity.type
_entity.pdbx_description
1 polymer ?
#
loop_
_entity_poly.entity_id
_entity_poly.type
_entity_poly.pdbx_seq_one_letter_code
_entity_poly.pdbx_strand_id
1 'polypeptide(L)'
;MTARNLLFSVLCLGANFAAYAHPPETTNPMKFVQISAKDRDQRSDIANHGVSIEFVRSDSVWGFANESMMNALKKDGFKILGQFEESVGRGGHEGILDFPRKDDLYHNYAETLSALQALEAANPEYVKLSSIGKSTEGRDLWAVHLNSDQIDRDRGNSNKPGAIFMGNHHAREHLSVEVPLMFAEYLLKNKTDPRIKRYLDSLDIWIIPMVNPDGAEFDIATGRYQTWRKNRSVNFDGTYGTDLNRNYGYQWGTGGSSKDTNSEVYMGKAPFSEPETQAIRDFVSSHLNSKVLLTFHTYSELILYPWGYSKDSVNQVNPRDFKVFETMAQKMATWNHYEPMQASDLYIASGDTTDWAYGTHGIFAFTL
;
A
#
# COMPACT_ATOMS: atom_id res chain seq x y z
N MET A 1 -9.72 -50.08 -45.96
CA MET A 1 -9.97 -50.63 -44.63
C MET A 1 -8.98 -50.01 -43.64
N THR A 2 -9.48 -49.03 -42.87
CA THR A 2 -9.18 -48.65 -41.47
C THR A 2 -7.81 -48.93 -40.82
N ALA A 3 -7.20 -47.85 -40.29
CA ALA A 3 -6.66 -47.63 -38.92
C ALA A 3 -5.61 -46.49 -38.99
N ARG A 4 -5.43 -45.55 -38.07
CA ARG A 4 -5.90 -45.28 -36.70
C ARG A 4 -5.51 -43.80 -36.40
N ASN A 5 -6.45 -42.95 -36.00
CA ASN A 5 -6.15 -41.66 -35.35
C ASN A 5 -6.37 -41.83 -33.84
N LEU A 6 -5.36 -41.53 -33.02
CA LEU A 6 -5.50 -41.38 -31.58
C LEU A 6 -5.92 -39.93 -31.28
N LEU A 7 -7.11 -39.74 -30.71
CA LEU A 7 -7.47 -38.51 -30.00
C LEU A 7 -6.89 -38.59 -28.57
N PHE A 8 -6.20 -37.53 -28.15
CA PHE A 8 -5.97 -37.23 -26.74
C PHE A 8 -7.13 -36.38 -26.22
N SER A 9 -7.85 -36.89 -25.23
CA SER A 9 -8.87 -36.18 -24.47
C SER A 9 -8.19 -35.27 -23.44
N VAL A 10 -8.40 -33.96 -23.52
CA VAL A 10 -8.08 -33.03 -22.43
C VAL A 10 -9.34 -32.88 -21.58
N LEU A 11 -9.26 -33.34 -20.33
CA LEU A 11 -10.25 -33.03 -19.30
C LEU A 11 -10.14 -31.54 -18.95
N CYS A 12 -11.17 -30.75 -19.29
CA CYS A 12 -11.40 -29.47 -18.64
C CYS A 12 -11.94 -29.72 -17.23
N LEU A 13 -11.10 -29.53 -16.21
CA LEU A 13 -11.57 -29.28 -14.85
C LEU A 13 -12.11 -27.85 -14.80
N GLY A 14 -13.43 -27.72 -14.63
CA GLY A 14 -14.07 -26.44 -14.37
C GLY A 14 -13.64 -25.89 -13.01
N ALA A 15 -13.06 -24.70 -13.03
CA ALA A 15 -12.92 -23.88 -11.82
C ALA A 15 -14.31 -23.38 -11.43
N ASN A 16 -14.80 -23.79 -10.26
CA ASN A 16 -15.97 -23.19 -9.64
C ASN A 16 -15.59 -21.75 -9.25
N PHE A 17 -16.04 -20.77 -10.04
CA PHE A 17 -16.13 -19.39 -9.58
C PHE A 17 -17.19 -19.33 -8.51
N ALA A 18 -16.77 -19.23 -7.24
CA ALA A 18 -17.68 -18.86 -6.17
C ALA A 18 -18.21 -17.46 -6.49
N ALA A 19 -19.52 -17.33 -6.70
CA ALA A 19 -20.17 -16.05 -6.86
C ALA A 19 -19.88 -15.20 -5.61
N TYR A 20 -19.23 -14.04 -5.79
CA TYR A 20 -19.10 -13.03 -4.76
C TYR A 20 -20.50 -12.65 -4.28
N ALA A 21 -20.86 -13.05 -3.06
CA ALA A 21 -22.09 -12.63 -2.43
C ALA A 21 -22.01 -11.11 -2.23
N HIS A 22 -23.01 -10.37 -2.72
CA HIS A 22 -23.17 -8.95 -2.38
C HIS A 22 -23.16 -8.80 -0.85
N PRO A 23 -22.35 -7.91 -0.28
CA PRO A 23 -22.40 -7.67 1.15
C PRO A 23 -23.79 -7.14 1.52
N PRO A 24 -24.35 -7.53 2.69
CA PRO A 24 -25.57 -6.92 3.19
C PRO A 24 -25.38 -5.41 3.31
N GLU A 25 -26.42 -4.64 2.98
CA GLU A 25 -26.42 -3.18 3.16
C GLU A 25 -25.96 -2.85 4.58
N THR A 26 -24.80 -2.19 4.70
CA THR A 26 -24.26 -1.79 5.99
C THR A 26 -25.20 -0.77 6.60
N THR A 27 -25.63 -0.98 7.85
CA THR A 27 -26.52 -0.06 8.57
C THR A 27 -25.89 1.31 8.89
N ASN A 28 -24.62 1.52 8.55
CA ASN A 28 -23.88 2.75 8.74
C ASN A 28 -22.82 2.94 7.62
N PRO A 29 -23.24 3.31 6.39
CA PRO A 29 -22.32 3.41 5.26
C PRO A 29 -21.30 4.54 5.44
N MET A 30 -20.09 4.32 4.93
CA MET A 30 -19.08 5.37 4.83
C MET A 30 -19.51 6.41 3.79
N LYS A 31 -19.30 7.69 4.11
CA LYS A 31 -19.54 8.80 3.18
C LYS A 31 -18.26 9.56 2.95
N PHE A 32 -18.12 10.11 1.75
CA PHE A 32 -17.07 11.08 1.50
C PHE A 32 -17.49 12.42 2.09
N VAL A 33 -16.65 13.00 2.94
CA VAL A 33 -16.99 14.16 3.77
C VAL A 33 -15.92 15.22 3.70
N GLN A 34 -16.36 16.48 3.79
CA GLN A 34 -15.49 17.62 4.03
C GLN A 34 -15.69 18.10 5.47
N ILE A 35 -14.61 18.19 6.24
CA ILE A 35 -14.63 18.57 7.66
C ILE A 35 -13.71 19.79 7.85
N SER A 36 -14.15 20.80 8.59
CA SER A 36 -13.33 21.98 8.88
C SER A 36 -12.11 21.61 9.74
N ALA A 37 -10.91 22.02 9.32
CA ALA A 37 -9.68 21.83 10.07
C ALA A 37 -8.62 22.86 9.64
N LYS A 38 -8.05 23.60 10.59
CA LYS A 38 -7.12 24.72 10.33
C LYS A 38 -5.66 24.36 10.50
N ASP A 39 -5.39 23.34 11.29
CA ASP A 39 -4.04 22.95 11.68
C ASP A 39 -3.95 21.43 11.87
N ARG A 40 -2.72 20.93 12.01
CA ARG A 40 -2.46 19.50 12.17
C ARG A 40 -3.06 18.90 13.44
N ASP A 41 -3.32 19.72 14.46
CA ASP A 41 -3.85 19.26 15.73
C ASP A 41 -5.32 18.89 15.56
N GLN A 42 -6.09 19.78 14.93
CA GLN A 42 -7.48 19.49 14.53
C GLN A 42 -7.57 18.30 13.57
N ARG A 43 -6.62 18.14 12.65
CA ARG A 43 -6.59 16.97 11.76
C ARG A 43 -6.29 15.67 12.51
N SER A 44 -5.40 15.73 13.49
CA SER A 44 -5.09 14.58 14.35
C SER A 44 -6.30 14.18 15.19
N ASP A 45 -7.02 15.15 15.74
CA ASP A 45 -8.27 14.91 16.46
C ASP A 45 -9.32 14.26 15.55
N ILE A 46 -9.47 14.75 14.31
CA ILE A 46 -10.35 14.12 13.31
C ILE A 46 -9.95 12.68 13.01
N ALA A 47 -8.66 12.42 12.81
CA ALA A 47 -8.15 11.05 12.59
C ALA A 47 -8.38 10.14 13.81
N ASN A 48 -8.28 10.68 15.04
CA ASN A 48 -8.58 9.94 16.28
C ASN A 48 -10.05 9.52 16.39
N HIS A 49 -10.97 10.19 15.69
CA HIS A 49 -12.36 9.74 15.54
C HIS A 49 -12.54 8.60 14.54
N GLY A 50 -11.46 8.13 13.91
CA GLY A 50 -11.48 7.03 12.94
C GLY A 50 -11.80 7.46 11.51
N VAL A 51 -11.75 8.76 11.22
CA VAL A 51 -11.88 9.29 9.86
C VAL A 51 -10.61 8.97 9.07
N SER A 52 -10.78 8.39 7.88
CA SER A 52 -9.69 8.29 6.90
C SER A 52 -9.53 9.64 6.21
N ILE A 53 -8.38 10.29 6.39
CA ILE A 53 -8.06 11.56 5.71
C ILE A 53 -7.39 11.23 4.38
N GLU A 54 -8.02 11.63 3.28
CA GLU A 54 -7.50 11.42 1.92
C GLU A 54 -6.66 12.59 1.43
N PHE A 55 -7.07 13.82 1.77
CA PHE A 55 -6.29 15.01 1.50
C PHE A 55 -6.65 16.18 2.40
N VAL A 56 -5.71 17.11 2.48
CA VAL A 56 -5.78 18.30 3.32
C VAL A 56 -5.79 19.55 2.45
N ARG A 57 -6.69 20.49 2.77
CA ARG A 57 -6.67 21.88 2.29
C ARG A 57 -6.33 22.82 3.45
N SER A 58 -6.12 24.09 3.15
CA SER A 58 -5.76 25.11 4.15
C SER A 58 -6.73 25.25 5.32
N ASP A 59 -8.01 24.92 5.14
CA ASP A 59 -9.08 25.12 6.13
C ASP A 59 -10.01 23.89 6.30
N SER A 60 -9.68 22.78 5.65
CA SER A 60 -10.51 21.57 5.69
C SER A 60 -9.71 20.31 5.40
N VAL A 61 -10.23 19.18 5.88
CA VAL A 61 -9.84 17.85 5.42
C VAL A 61 -10.98 17.20 4.66
N TRP A 62 -10.60 16.33 3.75
CA TRP A 62 -11.51 15.50 3.00
C TRP A 62 -11.17 14.05 3.25
N GLY A 63 -12.20 13.25 3.46
CA GLY A 63 -12.02 11.94 4.04
C GLY A 63 -13.26 11.07 3.97
N PHE A 64 -13.15 9.86 4.48
CA PHE A 64 -14.28 8.97 4.67
C PHE A 64 -14.66 8.91 6.14
N ALA A 65 -15.94 9.15 6.43
CA ALA A 65 -16.53 9.02 7.76
C ALA A 65 -17.95 8.44 7.67
N ASN A 66 -18.34 7.65 8.67
CA ASN A 66 -19.72 7.18 8.82
C ASN A 66 -20.54 8.11 9.74
N GLU A 67 -21.83 7.85 9.91
CA GLU A 67 -22.73 8.72 10.67
C GLU A 67 -22.36 8.83 12.15
N SER A 68 -21.93 7.72 12.75
CA SER A 68 -21.44 7.70 14.14
C SER A 68 -20.22 8.61 14.34
N MET A 69 -19.23 8.51 13.45
CA MET A 69 -18.03 9.36 13.47
C MET A 69 -18.39 10.83 13.30
N MET A 70 -19.26 11.16 12.33
CA MET A 70 -19.72 12.52 12.10
C MET A 70 -20.47 13.11 13.29
N ASN A 71 -21.27 12.31 13.99
CA ASN A 71 -21.99 12.75 15.19
C ASN A 71 -21.03 12.98 16.37
N ALA A 72 -20.02 12.12 16.54
CA ALA A 72 -18.96 12.34 17.53
C ALA A 72 -18.18 13.63 17.24
N LEU A 73 -17.77 13.84 15.99
CA LEU A 73 -17.07 15.06 15.56
C LEU A 73 -17.87 16.34 15.82
N LYS A 74 -19.18 16.34 15.51
CA LYS A 74 -20.05 17.50 15.80
C LYS A 74 -20.14 17.79 17.30
N LYS A 75 -20.18 16.75 18.13
CA LYS A 75 -20.21 16.89 19.59
C LYS A 75 -18.92 17.55 20.12
N ASP A 76 -17.80 17.26 19.48
CA ASP A 76 -16.49 17.80 19.84
C ASP A 76 -16.18 19.13 19.11
N GLY A 77 -17.19 19.71 18.44
CA GLY A 77 -17.15 21.07 17.90
C GLY A 77 -16.68 21.20 16.45
N PHE A 78 -16.42 20.08 15.76
CA PHE A 78 -16.06 20.09 14.35
C PHE A 78 -17.27 20.39 13.46
N LYS A 79 -17.06 21.13 12.37
CA LYS A 79 -18.08 21.41 11.37
C LYS A 79 -17.93 20.46 10.19
N ILE A 80 -18.99 19.70 9.91
CA ILE A 80 -19.13 18.95 8.66
C ILE A 80 -19.60 19.94 7.59
N LEU A 81 -18.72 20.28 6.65
CA LEU A 81 -18.95 21.28 5.60
C LEU A 81 -19.69 20.69 4.39
N GLY A 82 -19.52 19.39 4.14
CA GLY A 82 -20.18 18.68 3.05
C GLY A 82 -20.21 17.18 3.31
N GLN A 83 -21.26 16.53 2.79
CA GLN A 83 -21.40 15.09 2.71
C GLN A 83 -21.78 14.76 1.28
N PHE A 84 -21.06 13.83 0.68
CA PHE A 84 -21.27 13.43 -0.70
C PHE A 84 -21.66 11.96 -0.66
N GLU A 85 -22.89 11.68 -1.09
CA GLU A 85 -23.26 10.31 -1.45
C GLU A 85 -22.33 9.89 -2.57
N GLU A 86 -21.75 8.70 -2.45
CA GLU A 86 -20.86 8.18 -3.46
C GLU A 86 -21.69 7.92 -4.72
N SER A 87 -21.73 8.90 -5.63
CA SER A 87 -22.23 8.66 -6.98
C SER A 87 -21.13 7.96 -7.76
N VAL A 88 -20.84 6.70 -7.40
CA VAL A 88 -20.17 5.78 -8.31
C VAL A 88 -21.10 5.69 -9.51
N GLY A 89 -20.63 6.18 -10.67
CA GLY A 89 -21.44 6.35 -11.88
C GLY A 89 -22.35 5.14 -12.13
N ARG A 90 -23.67 5.39 -12.16
CA ARG A 90 -24.68 4.38 -12.48
C ARG A 90 -24.59 4.03 -13.97
N GLY A 91 -23.68 3.13 -14.32
CA GLY A 91 -23.62 2.46 -15.62
C GLY A 91 -23.22 1.02 -15.40
N GLY A 92 -24.17 0.09 -15.43
CA GLY A 92 -23.91 -1.34 -15.26
C GLY A 92 -23.57 -1.93 -16.62
N HIS A 93 -22.52 -2.74 -16.69
CA HIS A 93 -22.26 -3.62 -17.83
C HIS A 93 -21.82 -4.98 -17.31
N GLU A 94 -22.58 -6.01 -17.68
CA GLU A 94 -22.22 -7.41 -17.52
C GLU A 94 -20.99 -7.71 -18.40
N GLY A 95 -19.93 -8.19 -17.76
CA GLY A 95 -18.61 -8.53 -18.31
C GLY A 95 -17.72 -8.99 -17.16
N ILE A 96 -16.55 -9.57 -17.45
CA ILE A 96 -15.58 -10.00 -16.42
C ILE A 96 -15.40 -8.84 -15.43
N LEU A 97 -15.70 -9.09 -14.15
CA LEU A 97 -15.74 -8.04 -13.12
C LEU A 97 -14.31 -7.71 -12.70
N ASP A 98 -13.81 -6.57 -13.16
CA ASP A 98 -12.41 -6.10 -13.05
C ASP A 98 -12.40 -4.55 -12.92
N PHE A 99 -11.27 -3.89 -13.15
CA PHE A 99 -11.20 -2.43 -13.26
C PHE A 99 -12.31 -1.84 -14.15
N PRO A 100 -12.84 -0.65 -13.81
CA PRO A 100 -13.71 0.07 -14.73
C PRO A 100 -12.99 0.28 -16.07
N ARG A 101 -13.67 0.06 -17.20
CA ARG A 101 -13.08 0.07 -18.56
C ARG A 101 -12.14 1.25 -18.88
N LYS A 102 -12.34 2.42 -18.28
CA LYS A 102 -11.48 3.60 -18.51
C LYS A 102 -10.08 3.46 -17.88
N ASP A 103 -9.94 2.54 -16.94
CA ASP A 103 -8.77 2.28 -16.11
C ASP A 103 -8.27 0.83 -16.34
N ASP A 104 -8.64 0.20 -17.47
CA ASP A 104 -8.21 -1.17 -17.86
C ASP A 104 -6.71 -1.28 -18.19
N LEU A 105 -5.99 -0.17 -18.10
CA LEU A 105 -4.54 -0.10 -18.17
C LEU A 105 -3.86 -0.38 -16.82
N TYR A 106 -4.60 -0.35 -15.71
CA TYR A 106 -4.09 -0.78 -14.41
C TYR A 106 -4.16 -2.30 -14.31
N HIS A 107 -3.23 -2.87 -13.54
CA HIS A 107 -3.07 -4.30 -13.38
C HIS A 107 -3.83 -4.78 -12.15
N ASN A 108 -4.73 -5.74 -12.34
CA ASN A 108 -5.27 -6.53 -11.22
C ASN A 108 -4.18 -7.48 -10.66
N TYR A 109 -4.49 -8.31 -9.66
CA TYR A 109 -3.49 -9.20 -9.05
C TYR A 109 -2.90 -10.19 -10.06
N ALA A 110 -3.74 -10.79 -10.92
CA ALA A 110 -3.30 -11.79 -11.89
C ALA A 110 -2.46 -11.18 -13.00
N GLU A 111 -2.82 -9.98 -13.46
CA GLU A 111 -2.07 -9.22 -14.46
C GLU A 111 -0.74 -8.72 -13.90
N THR A 112 -0.72 -8.23 -12.65
CA THR A 112 0.50 -7.85 -11.94
C THR A 112 1.45 -9.05 -11.84
N LEU A 113 0.97 -10.22 -11.40
CA LEU A 113 1.77 -11.44 -11.35
C LEU A 113 2.30 -11.83 -12.73
N SER A 114 1.46 -11.76 -13.76
CA SER A 114 1.86 -12.09 -15.13
C SER A 114 2.96 -11.15 -15.64
N ALA A 115 2.88 -9.86 -15.32
CA ALA A 115 3.92 -8.87 -15.65
C ALA A 115 5.24 -9.19 -14.94
N LEU A 116 5.20 -9.51 -13.63
CA LEU A 116 6.40 -9.87 -12.86
C LEU A 116 7.05 -11.18 -13.38
N GLN A 117 6.25 -12.18 -13.74
CA GLN A 117 6.74 -13.42 -14.35
C GLN A 117 7.38 -13.16 -15.72
N ALA A 118 6.79 -12.25 -16.52
CA ALA A 118 7.37 -11.85 -17.80
C ALA A 118 8.72 -11.13 -17.62
N LEU A 119 8.86 -10.30 -16.58
CA LEU A 119 10.13 -9.66 -16.23
C LEU A 119 11.22 -10.69 -15.89
N GLU A 120 10.90 -11.70 -15.08
CA GLU A 120 11.83 -12.78 -14.75
C GLU A 120 12.22 -13.60 -15.98
N ALA A 121 11.25 -14.02 -16.79
CA ALA A 121 11.49 -14.81 -17.98
C ALA A 121 12.36 -14.09 -19.03
N ALA A 122 12.19 -12.77 -19.17
CA ALA A 122 12.95 -11.96 -20.11
C ALA A 122 14.34 -11.52 -19.59
N ASN A 123 14.58 -11.59 -18.28
CA ASN A 123 15.80 -11.10 -17.64
C ASN A 123 16.30 -12.03 -16.50
N PRO A 124 16.44 -13.35 -16.73
CA PRO A 124 16.80 -14.30 -15.67
C PRO A 124 18.19 -14.03 -15.05
N GLU A 125 19.04 -13.27 -15.75
CA GLU A 125 20.35 -12.84 -15.29
C GLU A 125 20.31 -11.65 -14.32
N TYR A 126 19.17 -10.98 -14.16
CA TYR A 126 18.97 -9.84 -13.25
C TYR A 126 17.83 -10.03 -12.26
N VAL A 127 16.85 -10.88 -12.58
CA VAL A 127 15.56 -10.94 -11.88
C VAL A 127 15.39 -12.30 -11.21
N LYS A 128 14.92 -12.29 -9.97
CA LYS A 128 14.35 -13.45 -9.29
C LYS A 128 12.99 -13.07 -8.72
N LEU A 129 11.94 -13.80 -9.08
CA LEU A 129 10.60 -13.64 -8.52
C LEU A 129 10.41 -14.63 -7.36
N SER A 130 9.89 -14.15 -6.24
CA SER A 130 9.57 -14.99 -5.08
C SER A 130 8.40 -14.45 -4.29
N SER A 131 7.68 -15.34 -3.60
CA SER A 131 6.66 -14.95 -2.64
C SER A 131 7.31 -14.69 -1.28
N ILE A 132 6.98 -13.57 -0.65
CA ILE A 132 7.48 -13.19 0.70
C ILE A 132 6.51 -13.59 1.81
N GLY A 133 5.35 -14.13 1.45
CA GLY A 133 4.29 -14.48 2.38
C GLY A 133 2.94 -14.58 1.68
N LYS A 134 1.88 -14.73 2.47
CA LYS A 134 0.52 -14.83 1.95
C LYS A 134 -0.38 -13.78 2.57
N SER A 135 -1.39 -13.36 1.80
CA SER A 135 -2.47 -12.52 2.28
C SER A 135 -3.47 -13.34 3.11
N THR A 136 -4.44 -12.65 3.67
CA THR A 136 -5.53 -13.24 4.45
C THR A 136 -6.32 -14.29 3.66
N GLU A 137 -6.62 -14.03 2.40
CA GLU A 137 -7.34 -14.95 1.50
C GLU A 137 -6.39 -15.91 0.76
N GLY A 138 -5.09 -15.90 1.10
CA GLY A 138 -4.12 -16.90 0.65
C GLY A 138 -3.39 -16.58 -0.66
N ARG A 139 -3.54 -15.36 -1.21
CA ARG A 139 -2.77 -14.88 -2.35
C ARG A 139 -1.31 -14.66 -1.94
N ASP A 140 -0.37 -14.93 -2.84
CA ASP A 140 1.04 -14.70 -2.57
C ASP A 140 1.37 -13.20 -2.64
N LEU A 141 2.20 -12.72 -1.72
CA LEU A 141 2.78 -11.38 -1.80
C LEU A 141 4.07 -11.50 -2.60
N TRP A 142 4.07 -11.01 -3.84
CA TRP A 142 5.19 -11.17 -4.76
C TRP A 142 6.23 -10.07 -4.59
N ALA A 143 7.50 -10.49 -4.53
CA ALA A 143 8.66 -9.62 -4.57
C ALA A 143 9.57 -9.97 -5.75
N VAL A 144 9.99 -8.95 -6.48
CA VAL A 144 11.04 -9.04 -7.50
C VAL A 144 12.37 -8.58 -6.89
N HIS A 145 13.35 -9.48 -6.94
CA HIS A 145 14.74 -9.22 -6.59
C HIS A 145 15.52 -8.84 -7.85
N LEU A 146 16.02 -7.59 -7.90
CA LEU A 146 16.86 -7.08 -8.99
C LEU A 146 18.32 -6.98 -8.54
N ASN A 147 19.15 -7.88 -9.04
CA ASN A 147 20.58 -7.92 -8.71
C ASN A 147 21.35 -8.65 -9.83
N SER A 148 22.48 -8.12 -10.31
CA SER A 148 23.27 -8.80 -11.35
C SER A 148 24.12 -9.98 -10.86
N ASP A 149 24.29 -10.15 -9.55
CA ASP A 149 25.02 -11.28 -8.95
C ASP A 149 24.09 -12.50 -8.76
N GLN A 150 24.42 -13.60 -9.41
CA GLN A 150 23.62 -14.83 -9.34
C GLN A 150 23.59 -15.45 -7.95
N ILE A 151 24.69 -15.39 -7.19
CA ILE A 151 24.75 -15.98 -5.85
C ILE A 151 23.81 -15.23 -4.91
N ASP A 152 23.80 -13.90 -5.00
CA ASP A 152 22.89 -13.07 -4.21
C ASP A 152 21.43 -13.38 -4.56
N ARG A 153 21.10 -13.48 -5.86
CA ARG A 153 19.75 -13.84 -6.33
C ARG A 153 19.30 -15.21 -5.86
N ASP A 154 20.16 -16.22 -5.97
CA ASP A 154 19.83 -17.61 -5.60
C ASP A 154 19.64 -17.75 -4.08
N ARG A 155 20.33 -16.94 -3.28
CA ARG A 155 20.18 -16.90 -1.82
C ARG A 155 19.02 -16.03 -1.35
N GLY A 156 18.56 -15.10 -2.19
CA GLY A 156 17.61 -14.06 -1.80
C GLY A 156 18.17 -13.11 -0.74
N ASN A 157 19.48 -12.87 -0.73
CA ASN A 157 20.13 -11.93 0.20
C ASN A 157 21.47 -11.46 -0.37
N SER A 158 21.89 -10.23 -0.04
CA SER A 158 23.11 -9.60 -0.54
C SER A 158 23.84 -8.80 0.54
N ASN A 159 25.16 -8.67 0.40
CA ASN A 159 25.95 -7.71 1.16
C ASN A 159 25.95 -6.30 0.54
N LYS A 160 25.36 -6.13 -0.65
CA LYS A 160 25.20 -4.83 -1.32
C LYS A 160 24.20 -3.96 -0.56
N PRO A 161 24.32 -2.63 -0.59
CA PRO A 161 23.31 -1.73 -0.01
C PRO A 161 21.94 -1.98 -0.64
N GLY A 162 20.93 -2.25 0.20
CA GLY A 162 19.59 -2.59 -0.26
C GLY A 162 18.64 -1.40 -0.35
N ALA A 163 17.69 -1.49 -1.27
CA ALA A 163 16.58 -0.55 -1.42
C ALA A 163 15.28 -1.31 -1.68
N ILE A 164 14.24 -1.01 -0.89
CA ILE A 164 12.92 -1.65 -1.00
C ILE A 164 11.93 -0.63 -1.53
N PHE A 165 11.17 -1.01 -2.55
CA PHE A 165 10.09 -0.20 -3.13
C PHE A 165 8.81 -1.02 -3.09
N MET A 166 7.77 -0.48 -2.47
CA MET A 166 6.50 -1.20 -2.32
C MET A 166 5.30 -0.29 -2.48
N GLY A 167 4.15 -0.89 -2.77
CA GLY A 167 2.90 -0.17 -2.96
C GLY A 167 1.68 -0.94 -2.48
N ASN A 168 0.53 -0.26 -2.53
CA ASN A 168 -0.78 -0.83 -2.28
C ASN A 168 -0.94 -1.45 -0.89
N HIS A 169 -0.49 -0.75 0.16
CA HIS A 169 -0.98 -1.05 1.51
C HIS A 169 -2.47 -0.75 1.64
N HIS A 170 -2.95 0.30 0.96
CA HIS A 170 -4.38 0.60 0.86
C HIS A 170 -4.91 0.18 -0.51
N ALA A 171 -6.00 -0.58 -0.49
CA ALA A 171 -6.56 -1.26 -1.65
C ALA A 171 -6.96 -0.34 -2.81
N ARG A 172 -7.72 0.74 -2.52
CA ARG A 172 -8.21 1.70 -3.53
C ARG A 172 -7.12 2.55 -4.21
N GLU A 173 -5.87 2.46 -3.76
CA GLU A 173 -4.76 3.27 -4.26
C GLU A 173 -4.04 2.55 -5.42
N HIS A 174 -4.77 2.15 -6.46
CA HIS A 174 -4.28 1.26 -7.53
C HIS A 174 -3.04 1.78 -8.27
N LEU A 175 -2.91 3.09 -8.45
CA LEU A 175 -1.70 3.71 -9.01
C LEU A 175 -0.42 3.41 -8.21
N SER A 176 -0.55 3.14 -6.90
CA SER A 176 0.59 2.74 -6.07
C SER A 176 1.12 1.33 -6.40
N VAL A 177 0.35 0.49 -7.10
CA VAL A 177 0.84 -0.78 -7.68
C VAL A 177 1.69 -0.50 -8.91
N GLU A 178 1.22 0.40 -9.78
CA GLU A 178 1.82 0.69 -11.07
C GLU A 178 3.21 1.31 -10.94
N VAL A 179 3.40 2.27 -10.03
CA VAL A 179 4.68 2.98 -9.87
C VAL A 179 5.87 2.02 -9.59
N PRO A 180 5.83 1.14 -8.58
CA PRO A 180 6.91 0.18 -8.34
C PRO A 180 7.05 -0.85 -9.46
N LEU A 181 5.95 -1.30 -10.08
CA LEU A 181 5.99 -2.21 -11.24
C LEU A 181 6.72 -1.55 -12.43
N MET A 182 6.28 -0.38 -12.84
CA MET A 182 6.89 0.42 -13.91
C MET A 182 8.35 0.78 -13.61
N PHE A 183 8.71 0.96 -12.34
CA PHE A 183 10.10 1.19 -11.96
C PHE A 183 10.97 -0.04 -12.25
N ALA A 184 10.50 -1.25 -11.92
CA ALA A 184 11.19 -2.49 -12.26
C ALA A 184 11.36 -2.64 -13.78
N GLU A 185 10.30 -2.40 -14.54
CA GLU A 185 10.32 -2.41 -16.01
C GLU A 185 11.32 -1.40 -16.57
N TYR A 186 11.33 -0.18 -16.03
CA TYR A 186 12.24 0.87 -16.47
C TYR A 186 13.70 0.48 -16.25
N LEU A 187 14.05 -0.07 -15.08
CA LEU A 187 15.42 -0.51 -14.79
C LEU A 187 15.86 -1.60 -15.78
N LEU A 188 15.00 -2.58 -16.05
CA LEU A 188 15.33 -3.72 -16.92
C LEU A 188 15.37 -3.32 -18.39
N LYS A 189 14.43 -2.49 -18.86
CA LYS A 189 14.42 -1.94 -20.22
C LYS A 189 15.66 -1.10 -20.52
N ASN A 190 16.18 -0.40 -19.51
CA ASN A 190 17.34 0.47 -19.64
C ASN A 190 18.62 -0.16 -19.03
N LYS A 191 18.69 -1.49 -18.87
CA LYS A 191 19.82 -2.18 -18.23
C LYS A 191 21.20 -1.96 -18.88
N THR A 192 21.23 -1.48 -20.13
CA THR A 192 22.45 -1.13 -20.87
C THR A 192 22.91 0.32 -20.66
N ASP A 193 22.06 1.19 -20.10
CA ASP A 193 22.46 2.54 -19.72
C ASP A 193 23.52 2.46 -18.61
N PRO A 194 24.66 3.18 -18.72
CA PRO A 194 25.76 3.05 -17.76
C PRO A 194 25.37 3.35 -16.30
N ARG A 195 24.41 4.26 -16.08
CA ARG A 195 23.94 4.62 -14.75
C ARG A 195 23.04 3.52 -14.18
N ILE A 196 22.11 3.01 -14.98
CA ILE A 196 21.21 1.92 -14.55
C ILE A 196 21.97 0.61 -14.35
N LYS A 197 22.91 0.28 -15.24
CA LYS A 197 23.79 -0.87 -15.07
C LYS A 197 24.53 -0.81 -13.75
N ARG A 198 25.07 0.36 -13.38
CA ARG A 198 25.73 0.55 -12.09
C ARG A 198 24.78 0.28 -10.92
N TYR A 199 23.51 0.69 -11.00
CA TYR A 199 22.54 0.37 -9.95
C TYR A 199 22.31 -1.13 -9.82
N LEU A 200 22.06 -1.84 -10.93
CA LEU A 200 21.86 -3.29 -10.94
C LEU A 200 23.10 -4.08 -10.45
N ASP A 201 24.30 -3.54 -10.69
CA ASP A 201 25.55 -4.17 -10.26
C ASP A 201 25.88 -3.93 -8.79
N SER A 202 25.53 -2.77 -8.24
CA SER A 202 26.03 -2.31 -6.93
C SER A 202 24.97 -2.23 -5.82
N LEU A 203 23.69 -2.36 -6.15
CA LEU A 203 22.59 -2.31 -5.20
C LEU A 203 21.84 -3.64 -5.13
N ASP A 204 21.16 -3.84 -4.01
CA ASP A 204 20.23 -4.94 -3.80
C ASP A 204 18.79 -4.40 -3.82
N ILE A 205 18.14 -4.45 -4.99
CA ILE A 205 16.86 -3.75 -5.20
C ILE A 205 15.70 -4.76 -5.10
N TRP A 206 14.72 -4.43 -4.27
CA TRP A 206 13.53 -5.23 -4.04
C TRP A 206 12.27 -4.45 -4.37
N ILE A 207 11.38 -5.05 -5.16
CA ILE A 207 10.14 -4.44 -5.62
C ILE A 207 8.96 -5.31 -5.16
N ILE A 208 8.03 -4.75 -4.38
CA ILE A 208 6.83 -5.43 -3.87
C ILE A 208 5.60 -4.60 -4.29
N PRO A 209 5.06 -4.78 -5.51
CA PRO A 209 4.04 -3.87 -6.05
C PRO A 209 2.72 -3.89 -5.28
N MET A 210 2.36 -5.03 -4.69
CA MET A 210 1.03 -5.25 -4.13
C MET A 210 1.11 -5.88 -2.74
N VAL A 211 1.06 -5.05 -1.70
CA VAL A 211 1.05 -5.49 -0.29
C VAL A 211 -0.34 -6.01 0.12
N ASN A 212 -1.42 -5.48 -0.47
CA ASN A 212 -2.80 -5.82 -0.12
C ASN A 212 -3.59 -6.42 -1.31
N PRO A 213 -3.19 -7.60 -1.83
CA PRO A 213 -3.81 -8.16 -3.02
C PRO A 213 -5.29 -8.50 -2.84
N ASP A 214 -5.72 -8.90 -1.63
CA ASP A 214 -7.12 -9.22 -1.37
C ASP A 214 -8.01 -7.98 -1.40
N GLY A 215 -7.52 -6.89 -0.79
CA GLY A 215 -8.24 -5.63 -0.78
C GLY A 215 -8.32 -5.02 -2.19
N ALA A 216 -7.22 -5.06 -2.96
CA ALA A 216 -7.18 -4.54 -4.32
C ALA A 216 -8.18 -5.25 -5.24
N GLU A 217 -8.22 -6.58 -5.19
CA GLU A 217 -9.20 -7.39 -5.94
C GLU A 217 -10.63 -7.08 -5.51
N PHE A 218 -10.87 -6.97 -4.19
CA PHE A 218 -12.19 -6.63 -3.67
C PHE A 218 -12.68 -5.27 -4.15
N ASP A 219 -11.79 -4.27 -4.23
CA ASP A 219 -12.14 -2.92 -4.62
C ASP A 219 -12.68 -2.84 -6.05
N ILE A 220 -12.21 -3.71 -6.96
CA ILE A 220 -12.58 -3.71 -8.38
C ILE A 220 -13.57 -4.83 -8.74
N ALA A 221 -13.86 -5.77 -7.83
CA ALA A 221 -14.59 -7.01 -8.06
C ALA A 221 -16.01 -6.88 -8.66
N THR A 222 -16.51 -5.67 -8.89
CA THR A 222 -17.84 -5.41 -9.47
C THR A 222 -17.82 -4.64 -10.79
N GLY A 223 -16.65 -4.38 -11.39
CA GLY A 223 -16.54 -3.45 -12.52
C GLY A 223 -16.57 -1.97 -12.09
N ARG A 224 -16.59 -1.71 -10.78
CA ARG A 224 -16.68 -0.39 -10.14
C ARG A 224 -15.87 -0.40 -8.85
N TYR A 225 -15.24 0.73 -8.57
CA TYR A 225 -14.52 0.95 -7.31
C TYR A 225 -15.49 0.93 -6.13
N GLN A 226 -15.15 0.13 -5.12
CA GLN A 226 -15.86 0.04 -3.84
C GLN A 226 -15.28 1.00 -2.78
N THR A 227 -14.25 1.76 -3.17
CA THR A 227 -13.42 2.62 -2.33
C THR A 227 -12.86 1.94 -1.08
N TRP A 228 -12.63 0.62 -1.19
CA TRP A 228 -12.10 -0.20 -0.12
C TRP A 228 -10.65 0.17 0.20
N ARG A 229 -10.34 0.37 1.48
CA ARG A 229 -8.99 0.75 1.93
C ARG A 229 -8.21 -0.40 2.56
N LYS A 230 -8.85 -1.13 3.47
CA LYS A 230 -8.22 -2.11 4.38
C LYS A 230 -7.83 -3.41 3.67
N ASN A 231 -7.23 -4.36 4.38
CA ASN A 231 -7.17 -5.75 3.92
C ASN A 231 -8.56 -6.44 4.04
N ARG A 232 -8.62 -7.76 3.86
CA ARG A 232 -9.87 -8.55 3.88
C ARG A 232 -9.99 -9.52 5.05
N SER A 233 -9.26 -9.29 6.14
CA SER A 233 -9.38 -10.12 7.35
C SER A 233 -10.77 -10.06 7.98
N VAL A 234 -11.23 -11.15 8.58
CA VAL A 234 -12.51 -11.20 9.29
C VAL A 234 -12.24 -10.91 10.77
N ASN A 235 -12.81 -9.82 11.27
CA ASN A 235 -12.71 -9.44 12.67
C ASN A 235 -13.65 -10.27 13.55
N PHE A 236 -13.44 -10.23 14.87
CA PHE A 236 -14.21 -11.02 15.85
C PHE A 236 -15.72 -10.71 15.87
N ASP A 237 -16.11 -9.53 15.37
CA ASP A 237 -17.49 -9.06 15.29
C ASP A 237 -18.10 -9.22 13.89
N GLY A 238 -17.39 -9.87 12.97
CA GLY A 238 -17.83 -10.11 11.60
C GLY A 238 -17.63 -8.94 10.64
N THR A 239 -17.09 -7.81 11.10
CA THR A 239 -16.61 -6.75 10.20
C THR A 239 -15.36 -7.20 9.46
N TYR A 240 -15.00 -6.49 8.40
CA TYR A 240 -13.85 -6.85 7.56
C TYR A 240 -12.74 -5.80 7.62
N GLY A 241 -11.52 -6.29 7.64
CA GLY A 241 -10.29 -5.59 7.35
C GLY A 241 -9.67 -4.83 8.52
N THR A 242 -8.36 -4.70 8.43
CA THR A 242 -7.45 -3.86 9.21
C THR A 242 -6.73 -2.92 8.25
N ASP A 243 -6.51 -1.67 8.66
CA ASP A 243 -5.62 -0.75 7.94
C ASP A 243 -4.18 -1.24 8.09
N LEU A 244 -3.60 -1.78 7.01
CA LEU A 244 -2.25 -2.33 7.03
C LEU A 244 -1.22 -1.28 7.44
N ASN A 245 -1.42 -0.01 7.09
CA ASN A 245 -0.51 1.08 7.45
C ASN A 245 -0.88 1.75 8.80
N ARG A 246 -1.62 1.03 9.65
CA ARG A 246 -1.79 1.27 11.09
C ARG A 246 -1.42 0.06 11.94
N ASN A 247 -0.91 -1.01 11.31
CA ASN A 247 -0.67 -2.30 11.93
C ASN A 247 0.82 -2.63 12.17
N TYR A 248 1.74 -1.70 11.94
CA TYR A 248 3.16 -1.89 12.22
C TYR A 248 3.51 -1.66 13.69
N GLY A 249 4.58 -2.29 14.18
CA GLY A 249 4.85 -2.41 15.61
C GLY A 249 5.55 -1.23 16.29
N TYR A 250 5.97 -0.19 15.57
CA TYR A 250 6.63 0.96 16.18
C TYR A 250 5.60 1.99 16.63
N GLN A 251 5.57 2.27 17.94
CA GLN A 251 4.65 3.23 18.55
C GLN A 251 3.16 2.96 18.23
N TRP A 252 2.82 1.68 18.06
CA TRP A 252 1.51 1.23 17.63
C TRP A 252 0.37 1.68 18.55
N GLY A 253 -0.67 2.30 17.97
CA GLY A 253 -1.89 2.68 18.69
C GLY A 253 -1.72 3.88 19.64
N THR A 254 -0.74 4.74 19.39
CA THR A 254 -0.46 5.95 20.20
C THR A 254 -1.21 7.19 19.71
N GLY A 255 -1.74 7.18 18.49
CA GLY A 255 -2.58 8.24 17.93
C GLY A 255 -2.86 8.03 16.44
N GLY A 256 -3.93 8.63 15.90
CA GLY A 256 -4.23 8.57 14.46
C GLY A 256 -4.68 7.21 13.93
N SER A 257 -5.05 6.30 14.84
CA SER A 257 -5.47 4.94 14.56
C SER A 257 -6.67 4.61 15.44
N SER A 258 -7.54 3.70 14.98
CA SER A 258 -8.79 3.37 15.69
C SER A 258 -8.79 1.93 16.21
N LYS A 259 -9.49 1.73 17.33
CA LYS A 259 -9.83 0.39 17.88
C LYS A 259 -11.20 -0.09 17.42
N ASP A 260 -11.99 0.77 16.78
CA ASP A 260 -13.26 0.40 16.16
C ASP A 260 -12.99 -0.34 14.86
N THR A 261 -13.43 -1.59 14.79
CA THR A 261 -13.27 -2.50 13.65
C THR A 261 -13.97 -1.97 12.38
N ASN A 262 -14.98 -1.11 12.52
CA ASN A 262 -15.66 -0.45 11.40
C ASN A 262 -14.91 0.80 10.89
N SER A 263 -13.85 1.24 11.56
CA SER A 263 -13.06 2.37 11.10
C SER A 263 -12.17 1.98 9.92
N GLU A 264 -12.04 2.90 8.96
CA GLU A 264 -11.09 2.81 7.86
C GLU A 264 -9.63 2.81 8.33
N VAL A 265 -9.36 3.34 9.51
CA VAL A 265 -8.04 3.36 10.17
C VAL A 265 -7.98 2.39 11.35
N TYR A 266 -8.78 1.32 11.33
CA TYR A 266 -8.73 0.26 12.35
C TYR A 266 -7.33 -0.36 12.39
N MET A 267 -6.69 -0.32 13.56
CA MET A 267 -5.28 -0.65 13.73
C MET A 267 -4.98 -2.14 13.89
N GLY A 268 -6.01 -2.99 13.96
CA GLY A 268 -5.90 -4.41 14.23
C GLY A 268 -5.89 -4.75 15.72
N LYS A 269 -5.87 -6.05 16.04
CA LYS A 269 -5.93 -6.56 17.43
C LYS A 269 -4.61 -6.47 18.18
N ALA A 270 -3.50 -6.38 17.45
CA ALA A 270 -2.13 -6.32 17.94
C ALA A 270 -1.24 -5.75 16.82
N PRO A 271 -0.04 -5.23 17.12
CA PRO A 271 0.91 -4.91 16.06
C PRO A 271 1.27 -6.19 15.29
N PHE A 272 1.35 -6.08 13.97
CA PHE A 272 1.54 -7.18 13.03
C PHE A 272 0.50 -8.29 13.20
N SER A 273 -0.76 -7.94 13.43
CA SER A 273 -1.85 -8.92 13.51
C SER A 273 -2.23 -9.51 12.16
N GLU A 274 -1.94 -8.79 11.08
CA GLU A 274 -2.32 -9.17 9.72
C GLU A 274 -1.21 -9.98 9.03
N PRO A 275 -1.55 -11.02 8.25
CA PRO A 275 -0.54 -11.83 7.57
C PRO A 275 0.27 -11.02 6.54
N GLU A 276 -0.33 -10.01 5.91
CA GLU A 276 0.36 -9.11 4.98
C GLU A 276 1.46 -8.30 5.68
N THR A 277 1.19 -7.71 6.84
CA THR A 277 2.18 -6.94 7.60
C THR A 277 3.20 -7.83 8.29
N GLN A 278 2.84 -9.07 8.66
CA GLN A 278 3.81 -10.07 9.10
C GLN A 278 4.80 -10.44 7.99
N ALA A 279 4.33 -10.61 6.76
CA ALA A 279 5.19 -10.88 5.61
C ALA A 279 6.19 -9.74 5.38
N ILE A 280 5.73 -8.48 5.40
CA ILE A 280 6.62 -7.31 5.28
C ILE A 280 7.60 -7.23 6.46
N ARG A 281 7.13 -7.47 7.70
CA ARG A 281 7.97 -7.50 8.90
C ARG A 281 9.13 -8.47 8.73
N ASP A 282 8.81 -9.72 8.40
CA ASP A 282 9.77 -10.81 8.32
C ASP A 282 10.73 -10.61 7.14
N PHE A 283 10.22 -10.08 6.03
CA PHE A 283 11.02 -9.72 4.86
C PHE A 283 12.02 -8.60 5.19
N VAL A 284 11.57 -7.43 5.63
CA VAL A 284 12.49 -6.31 5.92
C VAL A 284 13.46 -6.66 7.06
N SER A 285 13.01 -7.40 8.09
CA SER A 285 13.86 -7.82 9.21
C SER A 285 14.97 -8.81 8.82
N SER A 286 14.77 -9.57 7.74
CA SER A 286 15.79 -10.49 7.20
C SER A 286 16.74 -9.81 6.21
N HIS A 287 16.41 -8.60 5.72
CA HIS A 287 17.21 -7.83 4.75
C HIS A 287 17.85 -6.60 5.39
N LEU A 288 18.69 -6.82 6.42
CA LEU A 288 19.37 -5.77 7.19
C LEU A 288 20.40 -4.94 6.37
N ASN A 289 20.74 -5.41 5.16
CA ASN A 289 21.51 -4.64 4.19
C ASN A 289 20.71 -3.45 3.61
N SER A 290 19.39 -3.45 3.74
CA SER A 290 18.51 -2.35 3.31
C SER A 290 18.86 -1.05 4.02
N LYS A 291 18.96 0.03 3.24
CA LYS A 291 19.26 1.38 3.72
C LYS A 291 18.16 2.38 3.40
N VAL A 292 17.34 2.07 2.39
CA VAL A 292 16.23 2.91 1.93
C VAL A 292 14.99 2.05 1.74
N LEU A 293 13.84 2.60 2.10
CA LEU A 293 12.54 1.99 1.86
C LEU A 293 11.55 3.07 1.39
N LEU A 294 10.93 2.86 0.24
CA LEU A 294 9.88 3.72 -0.28
C LEU A 294 8.57 2.93 -0.31
N THR A 295 7.53 3.50 0.28
CA THR A 295 6.16 3.00 0.17
C THR A 295 5.31 4.01 -0.58
N PHE A 296 4.68 3.56 -1.66
CA PHE A 296 3.84 4.41 -2.51
C PHE A 296 2.39 4.33 -2.07
N HIS A 297 1.74 5.48 -2.02
CA HIS A 297 0.36 5.71 -1.68
C HIS A 297 -0.25 6.71 -2.67
N THR A 298 -1.58 6.79 -2.68
CA THR A 298 -2.28 7.89 -3.37
C THR A 298 -3.44 8.41 -2.53
N TYR A 299 -3.71 9.70 -2.50
CA TYR A 299 -3.10 10.82 -3.23
C TYR A 299 -2.65 11.87 -2.22
N SER A 300 -1.98 12.92 -2.70
CA SER A 300 -1.78 14.24 -2.06
C SER A 300 -0.51 14.93 -2.56
N GLU A 301 0.31 14.27 -3.39
CA GLU A 301 1.57 14.82 -3.92
C GLU A 301 2.55 15.21 -2.79
N LEU A 302 2.77 14.28 -1.85
CA LEU A 302 3.59 14.49 -0.66
C LEU A 302 4.82 13.58 -0.66
N ILE A 303 5.87 14.00 0.02
CA ILE A 303 7.03 13.16 0.37
C ILE A 303 7.13 13.19 1.89
N LEU A 304 6.60 12.16 2.53
CA LEU A 304 6.53 12.04 3.97
C LEU A 304 7.71 11.26 4.52
N TYR A 305 8.34 11.78 5.57
CA TYR A 305 9.39 11.10 6.34
C TYR A 305 9.04 11.07 7.84
N PRO A 306 9.69 10.21 8.66
CA PRO A 306 9.37 10.09 10.07
C PRO A 306 9.50 11.42 10.85
N TRP A 307 8.74 11.62 11.93
CA TRP A 307 7.77 10.68 12.50
C TRP A 307 6.33 10.98 12.07
N GLY A 308 5.53 9.93 11.91
CA GLY A 308 4.07 9.95 11.81
C GLY A 308 3.39 9.92 13.18
N TYR A 309 3.91 9.14 14.13
CA TYR A 309 3.29 8.94 15.44
C TYR A 309 3.46 10.14 16.40
N SER A 310 4.43 11.02 16.17
CA SER A 310 4.79 12.11 17.08
C SER A 310 5.07 13.41 16.35
N LYS A 311 4.73 14.53 16.99
CA LYS A 311 5.09 15.90 16.57
C LYS A 311 6.55 16.23 16.82
N ASP A 312 7.23 15.43 17.64
CA ASP A 312 8.66 15.60 17.87
C ASP A 312 9.42 15.27 16.60
N SER A 313 10.43 16.07 16.29
CA SER A 313 11.23 15.86 15.08
C SER A 313 12.31 14.82 15.32
N VAL A 314 12.65 14.04 14.28
CA VAL A 314 13.88 13.24 14.26
C VAL A 314 15.10 14.11 14.62
N ASN A 315 15.10 15.40 14.29
CA ASN A 315 16.19 16.33 14.64
C ASN A 315 16.46 16.40 16.16
N GLN A 316 15.43 16.23 16.99
CA GLN A 316 15.57 16.31 18.44
C GLN A 316 16.27 15.07 19.03
N VAL A 317 16.17 13.93 18.34
CA VAL A 317 16.73 12.64 18.78
C VAL A 317 18.03 12.32 18.05
N ASN A 318 18.07 12.54 16.74
CA ASN A 318 19.20 12.31 15.85
C ASN A 318 19.29 13.37 14.73
N PRO A 319 19.97 14.50 14.98
CA PRO A 319 20.16 15.57 13.99
C PRO A 319 20.84 15.13 12.69
N ARG A 320 21.70 14.11 12.76
CA ARG A 320 22.45 13.61 11.59
C ARG A 320 21.50 12.91 10.62
N ASP A 321 20.65 12.03 11.13
CA ASP A 321 19.68 11.29 10.32
C ASP A 321 18.58 12.22 9.80
N PHE A 322 18.13 13.17 10.62
CA PHE A 322 17.21 14.21 10.17
C PHE A 322 17.75 14.96 8.94
N LYS A 323 19.05 15.28 8.93
CA LYS A 323 19.66 15.94 7.77
C LYS A 323 19.64 15.07 6.51
N VAL A 324 19.73 13.75 6.65
CA VAL A 324 19.59 12.81 5.53
C VAL A 324 18.15 12.82 5.00
N PHE A 325 17.15 12.71 5.89
CA PHE A 325 15.73 12.78 5.51
C PHE A 325 15.42 14.06 4.74
N GLU A 326 15.76 15.22 5.29
CA GLU A 326 15.54 16.51 4.63
C GLU A 326 16.23 16.61 3.27
N THR A 327 17.49 16.16 3.19
CA THR A 327 18.25 16.25 1.93
C THR A 327 17.64 15.35 0.86
N MET A 328 17.26 14.12 1.21
CA MET A 328 16.64 13.18 0.27
C MET A 328 15.23 13.64 -0.13
N ALA A 329 14.41 14.08 0.83
CA ALA A 329 13.05 14.54 0.56
C ALA A 329 13.03 15.78 -0.33
N GLN A 330 13.85 16.80 -0.01
CA GLN A 330 13.99 17.99 -0.86
C GLN A 330 14.53 17.63 -2.25
N LYS A 331 15.44 16.67 -2.35
CA LYS A 331 15.95 16.22 -3.65
C LYS A 331 14.85 15.55 -4.48
N MET A 332 14.04 14.68 -3.88
CA MET A 332 12.89 14.07 -4.53
C MET A 332 11.88 15.12 -5.00
N ALA A 333 11.61 16.15 -4.17
CA ALA A 333 10.74 17.27 -4.52
C ALA A 333 11.20 18.02 -5.79
N THR A 334 12.51 18.08 -6.06
CA THR A 334 13.02 18.67 -7.32
C THR A 334 12.70 17.86 -8.57
N TRP A 335 12.30 16.59 -8.43
CA TRP A 335 12.00 15.70 -9.54
C TRP A 335 10.50 15.58 -9.83
N ASN A 336 9.66 15.62 -8.80
CA ASN A 336 8.23 15.37 -8.92
C ASN A 336 7.35 16.58 -8.51
N HIS A 337 7.94 17.64 -7.93
CA HIS A 337 7.24 18.81 -7.40
C HIS A 337 6.32 18.52 -6.20
N TYR A 338 6.49 17.38 -5.53
CA TYR A 338 5.72 17.02 -4.34
C TYR A 338 6.25 17.79 -3.12
N GLU A 339 5.39 18.00 -2.12
CA GLU A 339 5.75 18.70 -0.89
C GLU A 339 6.44 17.76 0.11
N PRO A 340 7.71 17.99 0.47
CA PRO A 340 8.38 17.21 1.50
C PRO A 340 8.03 17.71 2.90
N MET A 341 7.63 16.80 3.80
CA MET A 341 7.36 17.13 5.20
C MET A 341 7.50 15.92 6.14
N GLN A 342 7.59 16.19 7.45
CA GLN A 342 7.44 15.15 8.46
C GLN A 342 5.99 14.62 8.40
N ALA A 343 5.79 13.31 8.47
CA ALA A 343 4.48 12.68 8.30
C ALA A 343 3.42 13.25 9.27
N SER A 344 3.79 13.48 10.53
CA SER A 344 2.88 14.09 11.54
C SER A 344 2.50 15.56 11.26
N ASP A 345 3.20 16.27 10.37
CA ASP A 345 2.78 17.60 9.93
C ASP A 345 1.52 17.52 9.06
N LEU A 346 1.30 16.38 8.39
CA LEU A 346 0.01 16.08 7.79
C LEU A 346 -1.01 15.84 8.91
N TYR A 347 -0.87 14.77 9.69
CA TYR A 347 -1.58 14.50 10.95
C TYR A 347 -0.89 13.33 11.67
N ILE A 348 -1.13 13.18 12.98
CA ILE A 348 -0.59 12.05 13.73
C ILE A 348 -1.17 10.75 13.18
N ALA A 349 -0.32 9.80 12.83
CA ALA A 349 -0.66 8.45 12.38
C ALA A 349 0.34 7.47 13.00
N SER A 350 -0.16 6.53 13.81
CA SER A 350 0.71 5.57 14.51
C SER A 350 0.60 4.16 13.94
N GLY A 351 1.68 3.40 14.04
CA GLY A 351 1.77 2.04 13.49
C GLY A 351 1.90 2.02 11.96
N ASP A 352 2.51 3.04 11.36
CA ASP A 352 2.81 3.06 9.93
C ASP A 352 4.16 2.40 9.59
N THR A 353 4.32 2.10 8.31
CA THR A 353 5.48 1.39 7.76
C THR A 353 6.77 2.20 7.86
N THR A 354 6.70 3.51 7.66
CA THR A 354 7.84 4.43 7.55
C THR A 354 8.48 4.65 8.91
N ASP A 355 7.65 4.90 9.94
CA ASP A 355 8.08 5.00 11.32
C ASP A 355 8.68 3.67 11.82
N TRP A 356 8.07 2.53 11.46
CA TRP A 356 8.59 1.23 11.87
C TRP A 356 9.94 0.91 11.23
N ALA A 357 10.10 1.12 9.92
CA ALA A 357 11.33 0.86 9.21
C ALA A 357 12.51 1.70 9.77
N TYR A 358 12.28 2.99 10.06
CA TYR A 358 13.30 3.82 10.65
C TYR A 358 13.52 3.52 12.14
N GLY A 359 12.46 3.52 12.94
CA GLY A 359 12.54 3.38 14.39
C GLY A 359 13.02 2.01 14.88
N THR A 360 12.77 0.95 14.11
CA THR A 360 13.20 -0.41 14.47
C THR A 360 14.51 -0.80 13.80
N HIS A 361 14.70 -0.45 12.53
CA HIS A 361 15.82 -0.96 11.72
C HIS A 361 16.82 0.12 11.30
N GLY A 362 16.56 1.41 11.55
CA GLY A 362 17.40 2.51 11.09
C GLY A 362 17.40 2.69 9.56
N ILE A 363 16.37 2.17 8.87
CA ILE A 363 16.22 2.30 7.42
C ILE A 363 15.63 3.69 7.13
N PHE A 364 16.24 4.45 6.21
CA PHE A 364 15.69 5.73 5.79
C PHE A 364 14.46 5.50 4.92
N ALA A 365 13.28 5.60 5.54
CA ALA A 365 12.01 5.30 4.92
C ALA A 365 11.22 6.56 4.53
N PHE A 366 10.50 6.48 3.41
CA PHE A 366 9.64 7.54 2.92
C PHE A 366 8.30 6.99 2.44
N THR A 367 7.24 7.75 2.66
CA THR A 367 5.93 7.54 2.06
C THR A 367 5.71 8.59 0.97
N LEU A 368 5.39 8.15 -0.25
CA LEU A 368 5.13 9.02 -1.40
C LEU A 368 3.67 8.91 -1.85
#